data_AF-A0AB36SC94-F1
#
_entry.id   AF-A0AB36SC94-F1
#
_cell.length_a   1.000
_cell.length_b   1.000
_cell.length_c   1.000
_cell.angle_alpha   90.00
_cell.angle_beta   90.00
_cell.angle_gamma   90.00
#
_symmetry.space_group_name_H-M   'P 1'
#
loop_
_entity.id
_entity.type
_entity.pdbx_description
1 polymer ?
#
loop_
_entity_poly.entity_id
_entity_poly.type
_entity_poly.pdbx_seq_one_letter_code
_entity_poly.pdbx_strand_id
1 'polypeptide(L)'
;MEKLVFPKNEEKAKQMEDYMRNQFLFAGVPKPERAHMQKKLLLESKYLSVSEIIALADYYYGQIEREYQYLAIDLVQRNVQRFTFDELRALIMLVERKEWWDSIDLWRKVYSTWCLRHLE
;
A
#
# COMPACT_ATOMS: atom_id res chain seq x y z
N MET A 1 10.24 -3.89 13.81
CA MET A 1 9.71 -4.96 12.93
C MET A 1 10.64 -5.13 11.75
N GLU A 2 10.87 -6.37 11.32
CA GLU A 2 11.61 -6.63 10.09
C GLU A 2 10.81 -6.14 8.88
N LYS A 3 11.50 -5.51 7.92
CA LYS A 3 10.88 -4.96 6.71
C LYS A 3 10.64 -6.10 5.73
N LEU A 4 9.43 -6.19 5.19
CA LEU A 4 9.09 -7.19 4.18
C LEU A 4 9.82 -6.87 2.88
N VAL A 5 10.48 -7.88 2.32
CA VAL A 5 11.13 -7.80 1.02
C VAL A 5 10.46 -8.82 0.10
N PHE A 6 10.04 -8.37 -1.08
CA PHE A 6 9.45 -9.25 -2.09
C PHE A 6 10.56 -9.97 -2.89
N PRO A 7 10.44 -11.29 -3.12
CA PRO A 7 11.35 -12.02 -4.00
C PRO A 7 11.19 -11.53 -5.44
N LYS A 8 12.27 -11.64 -6.21
CA LYS A 8 12.28 -11.29 -7.64
C LYS A 8 11.90 -12.49 -8.49
N ASN A 9 10.96 -12.29 -9.40
CA ASN A 9 10.57 -13.20 -10.47
C ASN A 9 10.46 -12.40 -11.77
N GLU A 10 11.51 -12.46 -12.59
CA GLU A 10 11.63 -11.64 -13.81
C GLU A 10 10.54 -11.96 -14.85
N GLU A 11 10.15 -13.22 -14.99
CA GLU A 11 9.13 -13.63 -15.95
C GLU A 11 7.77 -13.03 -15.60
N LYS A 12 7.35 -13.16 -14.34
CA LYS A 12 6.10 -12.56 -13.85
C LYS A 12 6.19 -11.04 -13.83
N ALA A 13 7.34 -10.48 -13.45
CA ALA A 13 7.54 -9.04 -13.42
C ALA A 13 7.28 -8.43 -14.79
N LYS A 14 7.89 -8.98 -15.85
CA LYS A 14 7.68 -8.49 -17.23
C LYS A 14 6.21 -8.49 -17.64
N GLN A 15 5.47 -9.56 -17.33
CA GLN A 15 4.04 -9.63 -17.64
C GLN A 15 3.21 -8.57 -16.89
N MET A 16 3.56 -8.29 -15.63
CA MET A 16 2.89 -7.29 -14.81
C MET A 16 3.26 -5.85 -15.24
N GLU A 17 4.51 -5.63 -15.63
CA GLU A 17 4.99 -4.36 -16.21
C GLU A 17 4.27 -4.05 -17.53
N ASP A 18 4.17 -5.03 -18.44
CA ASP A 18 3.46 -4.90 -19.72
C ASP A 18 1.98 -4.57 -19.50
N TYR A 19 1.32 -5.22 -18.54
CA TYR A 19 -0.06 -4.90 -18.16
C TYR A 19 -0.21 -3.45 -17.68
N MET A 20 0.78 -2.93 -16.94
CA MET A 20 0.85 -1.54 -16.50
C MET A 20 1.45 -0.59 -17.53
N ARG A 21 1.51 -0.99 -18.81
CA ARG A 21 2.05 -0.19 -19.92
C ARG A 21 3.48 0.30 -19.63
N ASN A 22 4.26 -0.53 -18.95
CA ASN A 22 5.66 -0.31 -18.59
C ASN A 22 5.90 1.02 -17.82
N GLN A 23 4.90 1.50 -17.06
CA GLN A 23 5.02 2.71 -16.24
C GLN A 23 5.69 2.47 -14.88
N PHE A 24 5.71 1.22 -14.41
CA PHE A 24 6.26 0.83 -13.11
C PHE A 24 7.02 -0.47 -13.23
N LEU A 25 8.06 -0.63 -12.42
CA LEU A 25 8.79 -1.89 -12.26
C LEU A 25 8.04 -2.81 -11.29
N PHE A 26 8.18 -4.12 -11.47
CA PHE A 26 7.59 -5.12 -10.58
C PHE A 26 8.65 -6.07 -10.01
N ALA A 27 8.38 -6.60 -8.81
CA ALA A 27 9.13 -7.74 -8.29
C ALA A 27 8.67 -9.06 -8.94
N GLY A 28 7.45 -9.10 -9.49
CA GLY A 28 6.86 -10.30 -10.08
C GLY A 28 6.03 -11.10 -9.07
N VAL A 29 5.49 -10.43 -8.05
CA VAL A 29 4.71 -11.06 -6.97
C VAL A 29 3.22 -10.79 -7.18
N PRO A 30 2.43 -11.76 -7.68
CA PRO A 30 1.02 -11.58 -7.93
C PRO A 30 0.23 -11.45 -6.62
N LYS A 31 -0.98 -10.90 -6.71
CA LYS A 31 -1.81 -10.56 -5.55
C LYS A 31 -2.00 -11.68 -4.52
N PRO A 32 -2.27 -12.96 -4.88
CA PRO A 32 -2.42 -14.03 -3.87
C PRO A 32 -1.13 -14.28 -3.08
N GLU A 33 0.02 -14.29 -3.75
CA GLU A 33 1.34 -14.48 -3.14
C GLU A 33 1.68 -13.27 -2.26
N ARG A 34 1.50 -12.06 -2.78
CA ARG A 34 1.69 -10.81 -2.03
C ARG A 34 0.85 -10.77 -0.76
N ALA A 35 -0.44 -11.13 -0.86
CA ALA A 35 -1.36 -11.17 0.27
C ALA A 35 -0.93 -12.16 1.35
N HIS A 36 -0.39 -13.31 0.95
CA HIS A 36 0.18 -14.29 1.88
C HIS A 36 1.40 -13.72 2.61
N MET A 37 2.36 -13.16 1.85
CA MET A 37 3.61 -12.62 2.39
C MET A 37 3.40 -11.47 3.36
N GLN A 38 2.49 -10.54 3.05
CA GLN A 38 2.24 -9.37 3.88
C GLN A 38 1.32 -9.65 5.08
N LYS A 39 0.72 -10.85 5.19
CA LYS A 39 -0.28 -11.17 6.21
C LYS A 39 0.21 -10.90 7.64
N LYS A 40 1.42 -11.34 7.97
CA LYS A 40 2.02 -11.16 9.30
C LYS A 40 2.18 -9.68 9.63
N LEU A 41 2.83 -8.93 8.72
CA LEU A 41 3.03 -7.49 8.82
C LEU A 41 1.71 -6.72 9.02
N LEU A 42 0.66 -7.07 8.26
CA LEU A 42 -0.66 -6.43 8.38
C LEU A 42 -1.42 -6.80 9.67
N LEU A 43 -1.10 -7.93 10.30
CA LEU A 43 -1.68 -8.28 11.60
C LEU A 43 -0.96 -7.55 12.74
N GLU A 44 0.37 -7.52 12.69
CA GLU A 44 1.22 -6.85 13.68
C GLU A 44 1.05 -5.33 13.64
N SER A 45 0.74 -4.75 12.47
CA SER A 45 0.51 -3.31 12.32
C SER A 45 -0.60 -2.75 13.22
N LYS A 46 -1.55 -3.58 13.65
CA LYS A 46 -2.61 -3.15 14.59
C LYS A 46 -2.06 -2.69 15.95
N TYR A 47 -0.88 -3.15 16.32
CA TYR A 47 -0.22 -2.79 17.59
C TYR A 47 0.72 -1.58 17.45
N LEU A 48 0.97 -1.10 16.23
CA LEU A 48 1.74 0.12 15.98
C LEU A 48 0.86 1.35 16.18
N SER A 49 1.44 2.45 16.62
CA SER A 49 0.81 3.78 16.62
C SER A 49 0.48 4.24 15.20
N VAL A 50 -0.48 5.18 15.05
CA VAL A 50 -0.84 5.72 13.72
C VAL A 50 0.37 6.40 13.06
N SER A 51 1.20 7.12 13.83
CA SER A 51 2.45 7.71 13.32
C SER A 51 3.43 6.67 12.77
N GLU A 52 3.57 5.52 13.44
CA GLU A 52 4.41 4.41 12.94
C GLU A 52 3.82 3.80 11.67
N ILE A 53 2.49 3.71 11.55
CA ILE A 53 1.82 3.25 10.34
C ILE A 53 2.10 4.21 9.17
N ILE A 54 1.95 5.52 9.38
CA ILE A 54 2.20 6.52 8.34
C ILE A 54 3.67 6.47 7.88
N ALA A 55 4.61 6.42 8.82
CA ALA A 55 6.04 6.31 8.51
C ALA A 55 6.37 5.03 7.73
N LEU A 56 5.76 3.90 8.12
CA LEU A 56 5.97 2.63 7.44
C LEU A 56 5.31 2.59 6.06
N ALA A 57 4.15 3.21 5.89
CA ALA A 57 3.49 3.36 4.60
C ALA A 57 4.34 4.22 3.66
N ASP A 58 4.84 5.37 4.10
CA ASP A 58 5.75 6.21 3.29
C ASP A 58 7.03 5.45 2.89
N TYR A 59 7.63 4.70 3.82
CA TYR A 59 8.79 3.86 3.51
C TYR A 59 8.53 2.86 2.37
N TYR A 60 7.42 2.11 2.43
CA TYR A 60 7.09 1.15 1.38
C TYR A 60 6.67 1.85 0.08
N TYR A 61 5.93 2.94 0.17
CA TYR A 61 5.52 3.71 -1.00
C TYR A 61 6.72 4.30 -1.75
N GLY A 62 7.82 4.57 -1.05
CA GLY A 62 9.11 4.99 -1.61
C GLY A 62 9.83 3.92 -2.44
N GLN A 63 9.57 2.63 -2.23
CA GLN A 63 10.28 1.55 -2.91
C GLN A 63 9.98 1.48 -4.42
N ILE A 64 10.88 0.87 -5.18
CA ILE A 64 10.88 0.91 -6.65
C ILE A 64 9.70 0.11 -7.22
N GLU A 65 9.51 -1.11 -6.73
CA GLU A 65 8.59 -2.08 -7.30
C GLU A 65 7.15 -1.81 -6.87
N ARG A 66 6.23 -1.93 -7.84
CA ARG A 66 4.82 -1.55 -7.70
C ARG A 66 4.10 -2.27 -6.56
N GLU A 67 4.54 -3.50 -6.24
CA GLU A 67 3.99 -4.28 -5.14
C GLU A 67 4.15 -3.60 -3.78
N TYR A 68 5.16 -2.75 -3.59
CA TYR A 68 5.35 -2.02 -2.34
C TYR A 68 4.35 -0.87 -2.16
N GLN A 69 3.92 -0.19 -3.22
CA GLN A 69 2.80 0.76 -3.11
C GLN A 69 1.51 0.04 -2.72
N TYR A 70 1.24 -1.15 -3.30
CA TYR A 70 0.09 -1.94 -2.86
C TYR A 70 0.18 -2.36 -1.39
N LEU A 71 1.37 -2.76 -0.94
CA LEU A 71 1.61 -3.10 0.47
C LEU A 71 1.36 -1.89 1.38
N ALA A 72 1.89 -0.72 1.02
CA ALA A 72 1.68 0.52 1.77
C ALA A 72 0.18 0.88 1.87
N ILE A 73 -0.56 0.78 0.77
CA ILE A 73 -2.00 1.08 0.76
C ILE A 73 -2.78 0.05 1.59
N ASP A 74 -2.45 -1.24 1.48
CA ASP A 74 -3.08 -2.29 2.30
C ASP A 74 -2.78 -2.11 3.80
N LEU A 75 -1.58 -1.64 4.15
CA LEU A 75 -1.18 -1.31 5.51
C LEU A 75 -2.03 -0.18 6.08
N VAL A 76 -2.23 0.89 5.31
CA VAL A 76 -3.10 2.00 5.70
C VAL A 76 -4.55 1.53 5.77
N GLN A 77 -5.07 0.86 4.73
CA GLN A 77 -6.44 0.35 4.67
C GLN A 77 -6.81 -0.51 5.88
N ARG A 78 -5.85 -1.29 6.40
CA ARG A 78 -6.05 -2.15 7.57
C ARG A 78 -6.21 -1.37 8.87
N ASN A 79 -5.64 -0.16 8.95
CA ASN A 79 -5.57 0.66 10.15
C ASN A 79 -6.38 1.95 10.04
N VAL A 80 -6.92 2.29 8.87
CA VAL A 80 -7.46 3.63 8.55
C VAL A 80 -8.51 4.10 9.54
N GLN A 81 -9.35 3.21 10.09
CA GLN A 81 -10.38 3.57 11.06
C GLN A 81 -9.85 4.13 12.40
N ARG A 82 -8.54 4.07 12.63
CA ARG A 82 -7.86 4.62 13.80
C ARG A 82 -7.33 6.04 13.56
N PHE A 83 -7.37 6.51 12.32
CA PHE A 83 -6.78 7.78 11.89
C PHE A 83 -7.74 8.91 12.23
N THR A 84 -7.19 10.04 12.64
CA THR A 84 -7.87 11.33 12.63
C THR A 84 -8.01 11.87 11.20
N PHE A 85 -8.84 12.90 11.00
CA PHE A 85 -8.97 13.55 9.70
C PHE A 85 -7.64 14.16 9.22
N ASP A 86 -6.87 14.80 10.11
CA ASP A 86 -5.57 15.39 9.75
C ASP A 86 -4.55 14.33 9.33
N GLU A 87 -4.52 13.18 10.00
CA GLU A 87 -3.68 12.04 9.62
C GLU A 87 -4.11 11.42 8.30
N LEU A 88 -5.43 11.31 8.05
CA LEU A 88 -5.94 10.86 6.76
C LEU A 88 -5.55 11.84 5.64
N ARG A 89 -5.71 13.15 5.87
CA ARG A 89 -5.35 14.19 4.91
C ARG A 89 -3.86 14.17 4.58
N ALA A 90 -2.99 13.85 5.54
CA ALA A 90 -1.55 13.74 5.31
C ALA A 90 -1.20 12.66 4.25
N LEU A 91 -2.06 11.65 4.06
CA LEU A 91 -1.85 10.59 3.06
C LEU A 91 -2.03 11.07 1.62
N ILE A 92 -2.62 12.24 1.37
CA ILE A 92 -2.77 12.80 0.01
C ILE A 92 -1.41 12.93 -0.68
N MET A 93 -0.35 13.25 0.07
CA MET A 93 1.03 13.29 -0.45
C MET A 93 1.49 11.96 -1.03
N LEU A 94 0.96 10.82 -0.57
CA LEU A 94 1.24 9.51 -1.15
C LEU A 94 0.37 9.23 -2.38
N VAL A 95 -0.90 9.69 -2.37
CA VAL A 95 -1.83 9.53 -3.50
C VAL A 95 -1.29 10.19 -4.77
N GLU A 96 -0.72 11.39 -4.66
CA GLU A 96 -0.15 12.18 -5.77
C GLU A 96 1.17 11.60 -6.32
N ARG A 97 1.79 10.64 -5.62
CA ARG A 97 3.04 10.01 -6.04
C ARG A 97 2.76 8.71 -6.75
N LYS A 98 3.52 8.43 -7.82
CA LYS A 98 3.45 7.16 -8.58
C LYS A 98 2.00 6.83 -8.95
N GLU A 99 1.24 7.85 -9.34
CA GLU A 99 -0.18 7.73 -9.57
C GLU A 99 -0.49 6.90 -10.81
N TRP A 100 -1.44 5.99 -10.67
CA TRP A 100 -2.04 5.22 -11.77
C TRP A 100 -3.34 4.60 -11.27
N TRP A 101 -4.22 4.21 -12.20
CA TRP A 101 -5.60 3.81 -11.88
C TRP A 101 -5.68 2.71 -10.80
N ASP A 102 -4.74 1.77 -10.80
CA ASP A 102 -4.61 0.67 -9.84
C ASP A 102 -4.38 1.18 -8.40
N SER A 103 -3.47 2.14 -8.21
CA SER A 103 -3.22 2.75 -6.89
C SER A 103 -4.35 3.68 -6.46
N ILE A 104 -4.91 4.47 -7.39
CA ILE A 104 -5.99 5.41 -7.08
C ILE A 104 -7.26 4.66 -6.66
N ASP A 105 -7.59 3.55 -7.31
CA ASP A 105 -8.72 2.71 -6.90
C ASP A 105 -8.57 2.11 -5.50
N LEU A 106 -7.34 1.76 -5.11
CA LEU A 106 -7.03 1.29 -3.76
C LEU A 106 -7.08 2.43 -2.74
N TRP A 107 -6.51 3.59 -3.05
CA TRP A 107 -6.60 4.78 -2.20
C TRP A 107 -8.04 5.23 -2.01
N ARG A 108 -8.85 5.27 -3.07
CA ARG A 108 -10.29 5.55 -2.97
C ARG A 108 -10.95 4.67 -1.90
N LYS A 109 -10.63 3.37 -1.87
CA LYS A 109 -11.16 2.45 -0.86
C LYS A 109 -10.74 2.84 0.57
N VAL A 110 -9.50 3.30 0.76
CA VAL A 110 -9.00 3.79 2.06
C VAL A 110 -9.87 4.96 2.54
N TYR A 111 -10.00 6.00 1.71
CA TYR A 111 -10.80 7.18 2.06
C TYR A 111 -12.26 6.82 2.28
N SER A 112 -12.88 6.04 1.39
CA SER A 112 -14.27 5.60 1.57
C SER A 112 -14.47 4.80 2.86
N THR A 113 -13.53 3.93 3.23
CA THR A 113 -13.61 3.15 4.49
C THR A 113 -13.56 4.06 5.71
N TRP A 114 -12.75 5.12 5.65
CA TRP A 114 -12.69 6.11 6.73
C TRP A 114 -13.98 6.91 6.83
N CYS A 115 -14.46 7.47 5.72
CA CYS A 115 -15.69 8.28 5.68
C CYS A 115 -16.92 7.51 6.14
N LEU A 116 -17.05 6.22 5.79
CA LEU A 116 -18.18 5.40 6.23
C LEU A 116 -18.27 5.23 7.76
N ARG A 117 -17.20 5.54 8.49
CA ARG A 117 -17.16 5.49 9.96
C ARG A 117 -17.17 6.88 10.62
N HIS A 118 -16.97 7.94 9.83
CA HIS A 118 -16.92 9.34 10.25
C HIS A 118 -17.78 10.16 9.26
N LEU A 119 -19.10 10.06 9.44
CA LEU A 119 -20.10 10.64 8.54
C LEU A 119 -20.47 12.07 8.92
N GLU A 120 -19.97 12.55 10.05
CA GLU A 120 -20.11 13.91 10.55
C GLU A 120 -19.44 14.98 9.67
#